data_AF-A0A8D2KW82-F1
#
_entry.id   AF-A0A8D2KW82-F1
#
_cell.length_a   1.000
_cell.length_b   1.000
_cell.length_c   1.000
_cell.angle_alpha   90.00
_cell.angle_beta   90.00
_cell.angle_gamma   90.00
#
_symmetry.space_group_name_H-M   'P 1'
#
loop_
_entity.id
_entity.type
_entity.pdbx_description
1 polymer ?
#
loop_
_entity_poly.entity_id
_entity_poly.type
_entity_poly.pdbx_seq_one_letter_code
_entity_poly.pdbx_strand_id
1 'polypeptide(L)'
;MSHSSTIRATSYRRTFGPPPMLSPVSYSSSRLASSSSATRLLSASSLGGSLRSYRGGGGGPLLFSAEKLDFSVADALNQEFLATRSNEKQELQELNDRFASFIEKVRYLETQNAALLAELGQARSQEPTRAGDLFQDELRELRRQVDALGKDRDRLQVERDNLAEDLAALKQRLDEELHKREDAENNLVLFRKDVDDATLSRLELERKIESLMDEIEFLKKLHEEELHDMQVSIHSQQQVQVEVEQAKPDLTAALREIRTQYESIAVKNLQESEEWYKSKFADLSDAANRNHEALRQAKQEMNESRRQIQSLTCEVDGLKGTNEALLRQMRDLEDQYGMEIGSYQETVSRLEQEIQHMKEEMARHLREYQDLLNVKMALDIEIATYRKLLEGEESRIAVPVQSMASLSIKAAVSEPEPTVETHTRKTVLIKTIETRDGEVSSRQSPVWQGA
;
A
#
# COMPACT_ATOMS: atom_id res chain seq x y z
N MET A 1 31.28 10.25 -52.77
CA MET A 1 29.91 10.56 -53.23
C MET A 1 28.95 9.85 -52.30
N SER A 2 28.06 10.65 -51.68
CA SER A 2 26.81 10.26 -51.02
C SER A 2 26.84 9.17 -49.94
N HIS A 3 27.01 9.62 -48.70
CA HIS A 3 26.59 8.94 -47.47
C HIS A 3 25.05 8.84 -47.42
N SER A 4 24.52 7.71 -46.96
CA SER A 4 23.15 7.65 -46.43
C SER A 4 23.15 6.84 -45.14
N SER A 5 23.08 7.55 -44.03
CA SER A 5 23.02 7.04 -42.67
C SER A 5 21.55 6.95 -42.27
N THR A 6 21.00 5.74 -42.19
CA THR A 6 19.66 5.51 -41.66
C THR A 6 19.72 5.52 -40.12
N ILE A 7 19.47 6.69 -39.53
CA ILE A 7 19.25 6.85 -38.09
C ILE A 7 17.84 6.34 -37.78
N ARG A 8 17.73 5.20 -37.11
CA ARG A 8 16.48 4.81 -36.40
C ARG A 8 16.43 5.59 -35.10
N ALA A 9 15.72 6.72 -35.12
CA ALA A 9 15.32 7.43 -33.91
C ALA A 9 14.19 6.63 -33.23
N THR A 10 14.39 6.26 -31.97
CA THR A 10 13.39 5.63 -31.11
C THR A 10 12.37 6.68 -30.66
N SER A 11 11.15 6.57 -31.16
CA SER A 11 10.00 7.36 -30.74
C SER A 11 9.37 6.71 -29.50
N TYR A 12 9.79 7.12 -28.31
CA TYR A 12 8.99 6.94 -27.09
C TYR A 12 9.13 8.18 -26.21
N ARG A 13 8.38 9.23 -26.56
CA ARG A 13 8.06 10.32 -25.65
C ARG A 13 6.57 10.63 -25.81
N ARG A 14 5.92 10.84 -24.65
CA ARG A 14 4.53 11.24 -24.41
C ARG A 14 3.52 10.09 -24.26
N THR A 15 3.47 9.57 -23.04
CA THR A 15 2.26 9.65 -22.19
C THR A 15 2.72 9.42 -20.76
N PHE A 16 2.76 10.48 -19.96
CA PHE A 16 2.57 10.57 -18.51
C PHE A 16 3.13 11.94 -18.11
N GLY A 17 2.25 12.80 -17.63
CA GLY A 17 2.54 14.18 -17.29
C GLY A 17 3.50 14.30 -16.10
N PRO A 18 4.10 15.47 -15.88
CA PRO A 18 4.96 15.70 -14.72
C PRO A 18 4.13 15.63 -13.43
N PRO A 19 4.70 15.14 -12.31
CA PRO A 19 4.05 15.20 -11.01
C PRO A 19 3.94 16.67 -10.56
N PRO A 20 2.93 17.06 -9.76
CA PRO A 20 2.78 18.44 -9.35
C PRO A 20 3.95 18.83 -8.43
N MET A 21 4.62 19.92 -8.81
CA MET A 21 5.62 20.60 -7.99
C MET A 21 4.88 21.29 -6.84
N LEU A 22 5.17 20.88 -5.60
CA LEU A 22 4.75 21.58 -4.39
C LEU A 22 5.62 22.83 -4.22
N SER A 23 5.02 24.01 -4.39
CA SER A 23 5.60 25.27 -3.92
C SER A 23 5.04 25.62 -2.53
N PRO A 24 5.90 26.07 -1.59
CA PRO A 24 5.53 26.31 -0.19
C PRO A 24 5.09 27.76 0.03
N VAL A 25 3.86 28.00 0.49
CA VAL A 25 3.40 29.33 0.93
C VAL A 25 2.35 29.14 2.03
N SER A 26 2.79 29.17 3.29
CA SER A 26 2.53 30.23 4.28
C SER A 26 1.44 29.88 5.29
N TYR A 27 1.89 29.34 6.42
CA TYR A 27 1.15 29.31 7.67
C TYR A 27 1.12 30.74 8.23
N SER A 28 -0.06 31.36 8.30
CA SER A 28 -0.25 32.56 9.11
C SER A 28 -1.15 32.20 10.29
N SER A 29 -0.48 32.06 11.43
CA SER A 29 -1.05 32.08 12.76
C SER A 29 -1.76 33.41 13.04
N SER A 30 -3.00 33.36 13.52
CA SER A 30 -3.57 34.46 14.30
C SER A 30 -4.01 33.93 15.65
N ARG A 31 -3.32 34.44 16.67
CA ARG A 31 -3.50 34.20 18.10
C ARG A 31 -4.77 34.87 18.59
N LEU A 32 -5.27 34.30 19.68
CA LEU A 32 -6.24 34.87 20.62
C LEU A 32 -5.71 36.18 21.24
N ALA A 33 -6.60 37.17 21.42
CA ALA A 33 -6.55 38.13 22.53
C ALA A 33 -7.91 38.84 22.71
N SER A 34 -8.49 38.62 23.90
CA SER A 34 -9.21 39.58 24.78
C SER A 34 -9.96 40.79 24.19
N SER A 35 -11.21 41.00 24.62
CA SER A 35 -11.51 42.00 25.67
C SER A 35 -13.03 42.16 25.92
N SER A 36 -13.39 42.04 27.19
CA SER A 36 -14.42 42.83 27.91
C SER A 36 -15.80 43.08 27.29
N SER A 37 -16.84 42.60 27.95
CA SER A 37 -17.79 43.51 28.61
C SER A 37 -18.43 42.84 29.81
N ALA A 38 -18.14 43.43 30.97
CA ALA A 38 -18.83 43.20 32.22
C ALA A 38 -20.19 43.92 32.18
N THR A 39 -21.21 43.35 32.83
CA THR A 39 -21.83 43.89 34.07
C THR A 39 -23.13 43.14 34.39
N ARG A 40 -23.15 42.47 35.55
CA ARG A 40 -23.99 42.73 36.74
C ARG A 40 -25.49 42.42 36.53
N LEU A 41 -26.00 41.35 37.15
CA LEU A 41 -26.70 41.34 38.45
C LEU A 41 -27.92 42.28 38.42
N LEU A 42 -29.15 41.80 38.60
CA LEU A 42 -29.81 41.53 39.91
C LEU A 42 -30.99 40.57 39.65
N SER A 43 -31.06 39.38 40.26
CA SER A 43 -31.81 39.08 41.50
C SER A 43 -33.19 39.74 41.62
N ALA A 44 -34.27 38.95 41.55
CA ALA A 44 -35.20 38.77 42.67
C ALA A 44 -36.24 37.68 42.36
N SER A 45 -36.41 36.82 43.35
CA SER A 45 -37.31 35.67 43.46
C SER A 45 -38.79 36.06 43.55
N SER A 46 -39.64 35.31 42.85
CA SER A 46 -41.08 35.28 43.04
C SER A 46 -41.48 34.19 44.04
N LEU A 47 -42.01 34.58 45.19
CA LEU A 47 -42.83 33.74 46.07
C LEU A 47 -44.02 34.59 46.53
N GLY A 48 -45.22 34.03 46.43
CA GLY A 48 -46.44 34.69 46.89
C GLY A 48 -47.67 33.84 46.66
N GLY A 49 -47.83 32.81 47.48
CA GLY A 49 -49.05 32.02 47.56
C GLY A 49 -50.17 32.76 48.32
N SER A 50 -51.39 32.63 47.78
CA SER A 50 -52.70 32.46 48.41
C SER A 50 -52.87 32.79 49.91
N LEU A 51 -53.94 33.51 50.26
CA LEU A 51 -55.07 32.94 51.04
C LEU A 51 -56.24 33.91 51.26
N ARG A 52 -57.43 33.37 50.96
CA ARG A 52 -58.73 33.42 51.66
C ARG A 52 -59.17 34.68 52.44
N SER A 53 -60.23 35.25 51.87
CA SER A 53 -61.40 35.90 52.46
C SER A 53 -61.84 35.42 53.85
N TYR A 54 -62.04 36.38 54.76
CA TYR A 54 -62.93 36.30 55.90
C TYR A 54 -64.06 37.33 55.78
N ARG A 55 -65.23 36.88 56.23
CA ARG A 55 -66.57 37.47 56.19
C ARG A 55 -66.79 38.39 57.40
N GLY A 56 -67.54 39.48 57.25
CA GLY A 56 -68.19 40.12 58.39
C GLY A 56 -68.61 41.58 58.19
N GLY A 57 -69.88 41.82 57.87
CA GLY A 57 -70.51 43.14 57.91
C GLY A 57 -72.03 42.99 57.96
N GLY A 58 -72.60 42.97 59.17
CA GLY A 58 -74.04 42.97 59.44
C GLY A 58 -74.32 44.00 60.53
N GLY A 59 -75.22 44.95 60.24
CA GLY A 59 -75.53 46.09 61.08
C GLY A 59 -76.48 45.83 62.24
N GLY A 60 -76.57 46.81 63.13
CA GLY A 60 -77.59 46.96 64.17
C GLY A 60 -77.20 48.05 65.17
N PRO A 61 -78.16 48.86 65.67
CA PRO A 61 -77.93 50.26 66.06
C PRO A 61 -77.87 50.49 67.58
N LEU A 62 -77.56 51.72 68.02
CA LEU A 62 -78.39 52.58 68.89
C LEU A 62 -77.60 53.68 69.64
N LEU A 63 -78.16 54.89 69.57
CA LEU A 63 -78.32 55.95 70.58
C LEU A 63 -77.14 56.34 71.49
N PHE A 64 -76.64 57.58 71.31
CA PHE A 64 -76.43 58.52 72.44
C PHE A 64 -76.70 59.97 71.98
N SER A 65 -77.42 60.69 72.83
CA SER A 65 -77.72 62.13 72.78
C SER A 65 -76.43 62.93 73.01
N ALA A 66 -76.17 63.98 72.24
CA ALA A 66 -75.06 64.89 72.48
C ALA A 66 -75.50 66.35 72.38
N GLU A 67 -75.29 67.06 73.49
CA GLU A 67 -75.44 68.50 73.64
C GLU A 67 -74.53 69.28 72.66
N LYS A 68 -74.98 70.50 72.35
CA LYS A 68 -74.29 71.50 71.54
C LYS A 68 -72.86 71.77 72.04
N LEU A 69 -71.88 71.50 71.18
CA LEU A 69 -70.60 72.19 71.17
C LEU A 69 -70.29 72.63 69.74
N ASP A 70 -69.62 73.76 69.61
CA ASP A 70 -69.32 74.46 68.36
C ASP A 70 -68.21 73.72 67.58
N PHE A 71 -68.54 73.18 66.40
CA PHE A 71 -67.67 72.32 65.57
C PHE A 71 -67.29 72.95 64.22
N SER A 72 -67.43 74.26 64.02
CA SER A 72 -67.18 74.86 62.69
C SER A 72 -65.74 74.67 62.17
N VAL A 73 -64.74 74.53 63.05
CA VAL A 73 -63.35 74.27 62.66
C VAL A 73 -63.08 72.76 62.46
N ALA A 74 -63.73 71.90 63.24
CA ALA A 74 -63.62 70.45 63.11
C ALA A 74 -64.33 69.92 61.85
N ASP A 75 -65.45 70.53 61.46
CA ASP A 75 -66.18 70.18 60.24
C ASP A 75 -65.41 70.59 58.97
N ALA A 76 -64.70 71.73 58.99
CA ALA A 76 -63.85 72.15 57.90
C ALA A 76 -62.64 71.20 57.71
N LEU A 77 -61.98 70.82 58.81
CA LEU A 77 -60.88 69.83 58.79
C LEU A 77 -61.38 68.42 58.40
N ASN A 78 -62.59 68.03 58.81
CA ASN A 78 -63.20 66.77 58.43
C ASN A 78 -63.61 66.74 56.95
N GLN A 79 -64.10 67.86 56.40
CA GLN A 79 -64.38 67.99 54.96
C GLN A 79 -63.09 67.94 54.14
N GLU A 80 -62.01 68.57 54.59
CA GLU A 80 -60.70 68.48 53.94
C GLU A 80 -60.13 67.05 54.01
N PHE A 81 -60.26 66.36 55.15
CA PHE A 81 -59.87 64.95 55.30
C PHE A 81 -60.72 63.98 54.45
N LEU A 82 -62.02 64.23 54.32
CA LEU A 82 -62.90 63.47 53.44
C LEU A 82 -62.56 63.72 51.97
N ALA A 83 -62.17 64.95 51.61
CA ALA A 83 -61.70 65.28 50.27
C ALA A 83 -60.36 64.61 49.94
N THR A 84 -59.38 64.64 50.85
CA THR A 84 -58.09 63.94 50.64
C THR A 84 -58.27 62.43 50.58
N ARG A 85 -59.12 61.85 51.43
CA ARG A 85 -59.44 60.41 51.40
C ARG A 85 -60.24 60.02 50.15
N SER A 86 -61.11 60.89 49.65
CA SER A 86 -61.82 60.67 48.38
C SER A 86 -60.86 60.73 47.21
N ASN A 87 -59.90 61.67 47.22
CA ASN A 87 -58.87 61.78 46.20
C ASN A 87 -57.92 60.57 46.22
N GLU A 88 -57.45 60.16 47.40
CA GLU A 88 -56.62 58.95 47.59
C GLU A 88 -57.37 57.69 47.16
N LYS A 89 -58.67 57.59 47.46
CA LYS A 89 -59.52 56.49 46.98
C LYS A 89 -59.61 56.48 45.45
N GLN A 90 -59.71 57.64 44.82
CA GLN A 90 -59.78 57.76 43.36
C GLN A 90 -58.43 57.40 42.71
N GLU A 91 -57.31 57.86 43.28
CA GLU A 91 -55.95 57.47 42.84
C GLU A 91 -55.71 55.96 43.00
N LEU A 92 -56.14 55.37 44.11
CA LEU A 92 -56.09 53.92 44.31
C LEU A 92 -56.99 53.15 43.34
N GLN A 93 -58.13 53.73 42.95
CA GLN A 93 -59.03 53.13 41.96
C GLN A 93 -58.41 53.20 40.56
N GLU A 94 -57.84 54.33 40.15
CA GLU A 94 -57.11 54.44 38.88
C GLU A 94 -55.89 53.50 38.82
N LEU A 95 -55.18 53.34 39.94
CA LEU A 95 -54.09 52.38 40.05
C LEU A 95 -54.60 50.94 39.95
N ASN A 96 -55.73 50.63 40.58
CA ASN A 96 -56.37 49.31 40.49
C ASN A 96 -56.83 49.01 39.06
N ASP A 97 -57.44 49.98 38.36
CA ASP A 97 -57.85 49.85 36.97
C ASP A 97 -56.65 49.61 36.05
N ARG A 98 -55.52 50.30 36.30
CA ARG A 98 -54.24 50.02 35.62
C ARG A 98 -53.72 48.62 35.93
N PHE A 99 -53.79 48.15 37.19
CA PHE A 99 -53.39 46.78 37.53
C PHE A 99 -54.29 45.73 36.89
N ALA A 100 -55.61 45.96 36.82
CA ALA A 100 -56.54 45.08 36.13
C ALA A 100 -56.18 44.97 34.64
N SER A 101 -55.90 46.11 33.98
CA SER A 101 -55.45 46.12 32.57
C SER A 101 -54.11 45.41 32.37
N PHE A 102 -53.18 45.51 33.33
CA PHE A 102 -51.90 44.79 33.28
C PHE A 102 -52.08 43.29 33.47
N ILE A 103 -52.94 42.86 34.39
CA ILE A 103 -53.26 41.44 34.61
C ILE A 103 -53.94 40.85 33.38
N GLU A 104 -54.87 41.58 32.75
CA GLU A 104 -55.47 41.17 31.48
C GLU A 104 -54.43 41.05 30.36
N LYS A 105 -53.48 42.00 30.29
CA LYS A 105 -52.39 41.93 29.31
C LYS A 105 -51.47 40.74 29.55
N VAL A 106 -51.11 40.46 30.81
CA VAL A 106 -50.31 39.28 31.17
C VAL A 106 -51.04 37.99 30.81
N ARG A 107 -52.33 37.87 31.16
CA ARG A 107 -53.13 36.69 30.77
C ARG A 107 -53.22 36.53 29.26
N TYR A 108 -53.39 37.62 28.51
CA TYR A 108 -53.38 37.58 27.06
C TYR A 108 -52.02 37.11 26.50
N LEU A 109 -50.92 37.58 27.07
CA LEU A 109 -49.58 37.15 26.68
C LEU A 109 -49.29 35.69 27.08
N GLU A 110 -49.79 35.24 28.22
CA GLU A 110 -49.69 33.84 28.66
C GLU A 110 -50.47 32.91 27.75
N THR A 111 -51.71 33.26 27.37
CA THR A 111 -52.50 32.45 26.43
C THR A 111 -51.88 32.46 25.04
N GLN A 112 -51.33 33.59 24.60
CA GLN A 112 -50.60 33.69 23.34
C GLN A 112 -49.32 32.85 23.36
N ASN A 113 -48.54 32.89 24.44
CA ASN A 113 -47.34 32.05 24.58
C ASN A 113 -47.69 30.56 24.65
N ALA A 114 -48.78 30.19 25.34
CA ALA A 114 -49.25 28.81 25.37
C ALA A 114 -49.66 28.32 23.97
N ALA A 115 -50.33 29.17 23.18
CA ALA A 115 -50.67 28.87 21.80
C ALA A 115 -49.40 28.72 20.92
N LEU A 116 -48.45 29.64 21.02
CA LEU A 116 -47.18 29.58 20.28
C LEU A 116 -46.34 28.35 20.65
N LEU A 117 -46.32 27.94 21.92
CA LEU A 117 -45.62 26.72 22.34
C LEU A 117 -46.30 25.46 21.79
N ALA A 118 -47.63 25.44 21.71
CA ALA A 118 -48.37 24.34 21.09
C ALA A 118 -48.11 24.26 19.58
N GLU A 119 -48.12 25.40 18.88
CA GLU A 119 -47.76 25.49 17.45
C GLU A 119 -46.32 25.06 17.20
N LEU A 120 -45.38 25.47 18.06
CA LEU A 120 -43.97 25.07 17.96
C LEU A 120 -43.77 23.58 18.24
N GLY A 121 -44.54 22.99 19.17
CA GLY A 121 -44.57 21.55 19.40
C GLY A 121 -45.11 20.77 18.19
N GLN A 122 -46.15 21.29 17.54
CA GLN A 122 -46.72 20.69 16.32
C GLN A 122 -45.80 20.84 15.11
N ALA A 123 -45.10 21.97 14.98
CA ALA A 123 -44.11 22.19 13.92
C ALA A 123 -42.88 21.27 14.07
N ARG A 124 -42.42 21.04 15.31
CA ARG A 124 -41.32 20.11 15.59
C ARG A 124 -41.68 18.64 15.34
N SER A 125 -42.92 18.23 15.59
CA SER A 125 -43.37 16.88 15.23
C SER A 125 -43.64 16.70 13.73
N GLN A 126 -43.80 17.79 12.99
CA GLN A 126 -43.86 17.81 11.53
C GLN A 126 -42.49 18.02 10.85
N GLU A 127 -41.37 18.17 11.59
CA GLU A 127 -40.05 18.16 10.97
C GLU A 127 -39.87 16.86 10.15
N PRO A 128 -39.34 16.93 8.92
CA PRO A 128 -39.49 15.86 7.95
C PRO A 128 -38.50 14.72 8.21
N THR A 129 -38.76 13.89 9.22
CA THR A 129 -38.03 12.64 9.49
C THR A 129 -37.95 11.76 8.24
N ARG A 130 -39.03 11.76 7.44
CA ARG A 130 -39.12 11.03 6.16
C ARG A 130 -38.04 11.42 5.14
N ALA A 131 -37.65 12.70 5.05
CA ALA A 131 -36.60 13.10 4.12
C ALA A 131 -35.23 12.60 4.59
N GLY A 132 -34.96 12.69 5.91
CA GLY A 132 -33.76 12.14 6.52
C GLY A 132 -33.66 10.61 6.36
N ASP A 133 -34.76 9.90 6.56
CA ASP A 133 -34.82 8.44 6.40
C ASP A 133 -34.54 8.00 4.96
N LEU A 134 -35.10 8.71 3.97
CA LEU A 134 -34.83 8.45 2.55
C LEU A 134 -33.35 8.65 2.19
N PHE A 135 -32.74 9.75 2.65
CA PHE A 135 -31.31 9.97 2.43
C PHE A 135 -30.44 8.95 3.16
N GLN A 136 -30.85 8.49 4.34
CA GLN A 136 -30.15 7.42 5.06
C GLN A 136 -30.26 6.08 4.34
N ASP A 137 -31.43 5.77 3.76
CA ASP A 137 -31.64 4.56 2.94
C ASP A 137 -30.77 4.60 1.68
N GLU A 138 -30.74 5.74 0.97
CA GLU A 138 -29.86 5.94 -0.19
C GLU A 138 -28.38 5.82 0.19
N LEU A 139 -27.97 6.39 1.32
CA LEU A 139 -26.59 6.27 1.81
C LEU A 139 -26.22 4.82 2.14
N ARG A 140 -27.16 4.05 2.70
CA ARG A 140 -26.98 2.62 2.99
C ARG A 140 -26.86 1.81 1.71
N GLU A 141 -27.67 2.11 0.71
CA GLU A 141 -27.61 1.45 -0.60
C GLU A 141 -26.30 1.77 -1.35
N LEU A 142 -25.90 3.05 -1.38
CA LEU A 142 -24.62 3.46 -1.97
C LEU A 142 -23.42 2.78 -1.28
N ARG A 143 -23.46 2.64 0.06
CA ARG A 143 -22.43 1.89 0.80
C ARG A 143 -22.40 0.41 0.39
N ARG A 144 -23.55 -0.26 0.25
CA ARG A 144 -23.61 -1.65 -0.24
C ARG A 144 -23.04 -1.77 -1.66
N GLN A 145 -23.32 -0.80 -2.53
CA GLN A 145 -22.78 -0.80 -3.89
C GLN A 145 -21.26 -0.63 -3.90
N VAL A 146 -20.72 0.27 -3.07
CA VAL A 146 -19.26 0.42 -2.90
C VAL A 146 -18.63 -0.87 -2.38
N ASP A 147 -19.23 -1.52 -1.39
CA ASP A 147 -18.73 -2.79 -0.86
C ASP A 147 -18.80 -3.92 -1.90
N ALA A 148 -19.85 -3.97 -2.71
CA ALA A 148 -20.01 -4.94 -3.79
C ALA A 148 -18.96 -4.72 -4.88
N LEU A 149 -18.80 -3.48 -5.35
CA LEU A 149 -17.77 -3.11 -6.33
C LEU A 149 -16.36 -3.34 -5.78
N GLY A 150 -16.13 -3.12 -4.49
CA GLY A 150 -14.86 -3.43 -3.83
C GLY A 150 -14.53 -4.92 -3.90
N LYS A 151 -15.50 -5.79 -3.58
CA LYS A 151 -15.34 -7.25 -3.69
C LYS A 151 -15.09 -7.71 -5.13
N ASP A 152 -15.82 -7.15 -6.09
CA ASP A 152 -15.64 -7.51 -7.50
C ASP A 152 -14.30 -7.01 -8.04
N ARG A 153 -13.84 -5.82 -7.63
CA ARG A 153 -12.49 -5.33 -7.91
C ARG A 153 -11.44 -6.30 -7.35
N ASP A 154 -11.57 -6.70 -6.09
CA ASP A 154 -10.59 -7.58 -5.45
C ASP A 154 -10.56 -8.97 -6.11
N ARG A 155 -11.72 -9.49 -6.54
CA ARG A 155 -11.81 -10.73 -7.35
C ARG A 155 -11.10 -10.59 -8.69
N LEU A 156 -11.40 -9.52 -9.45
CA LEU A 156 -10.76 -9.26 -10.74
C LEU A 156 -9.25 -9.04 -10.61
N GLN A 157 -8.82 -8.43 -9.51
CA GLN A 157 -7.41 -8.25 -9.20
C GLN A 157 -6.69 -9.59 -9.01
N VAL A 158 -7.28 -10.52 -8.25
CA VAL A 158 -6.74 -11.87 -8.08
C VAL A 158 -6.73 -12.64 -9.42
N GLU A 159 -7.80 -12.57 -10.21
CA GLU A 159 -7.84 -13.20 -11.54
C GLU A 159 -6.75 -12.65 -12.47
N ARG A 160 -6.55 -11.33 -12.47
CA ARG A 160 -5.47 -10.68 -13.22
C ARG A 160 -4.10 -11.17 -12.77
N ASP A 161 -3.87 -11.29 -11.46
CA ASP A 161 -2.60 -11.72 -10.89
C ASP A 161 -2.31 -13.17 -11.25
N ASN A 162 -3.30 -14.06 -11.13
CA ASN A 162 -3.20 -15.46 -11.58
C ASN A 162 -2.88 -15.55 -13.09
N LEU A 163 -3.59 -14.79 -13.93
CA LEU A 163 -3.31 -14.76 -15.37
C LEU A 163 -1.92 -14.20 -15.69
N ALA A 164 -1.41 -13.26 -14.90
CA ALA A 164 -0.07 -12.73 -15.07
C ALA A 164 1.00 -13.79 -14.71
N GLU A 165 0.77 -14.56 -13.65
CA GLU A 165 1.62 -15.71 -13.28
C GLU A 165 1.60 -16.80 -14.35
N ASP A 166 0.42 -17.16 -14.87
CA ASP A 166 0.28 -18.13 -15.97
C ASP A 166 0.99 -17.66 -17.24
N LEU A 167 0.86 -16.38 -17.60
CA LEU A 167 1.57 -15.80 -18.74
C LEU A 167 3.08 -15.80 -18.53
N ALA A 168 3.57 -15.54 -17.31
CA ALA A 168 4.99 -15.61 -16.99
C ALA A 168 5.52 -17.05 -17.12
N ALA A 169 4.78 -18.03 -16.58
CA ALA A 169 5.13 -19.45 -16.69
C ALA A 169 5.15 -19.93 -18.14
N LEU A 170 4.17 -19.52 -18.96
CA LEU A 170 4.13 -19.84 -20.39
C LEU A 170 5.28 -19.20 -21.17
N LYS A 171 5.67 -17.96 -20.85
CA LYS A 171 6.84 -17.31 -21.44
C LYS A 171 8.12 -18.05 -21.08
N GLN A 172 8.32 -18.38 -19.82
CA GLN A 172 9.47 -19.17 -19.39
C GLN A 172 9.54 -20.51 -20.13
N ARG A 173 8.43 -21.22 -20.23
CA ARG A 173 8.38 -22.49 -20.96
C ARG A 173 8.68 -22.32 -22.45
N LEU A 174 8.21 -21.23 -23.07
CA LEU A 174 8.53 -20.92 -24.45
C LEU A 174 10.02 -20.67 -24.63
N ASP A 175 10.66 -19.89 -23.75
CA ASP A 175 12.09 -19.62 -23.79
C ASP A 175 12.93 -20.89 -23.60
N GLU A 176 12.52 -21.77 -22.68
CA GLU A 176 13.14 -23.09 -22.49
C GLU A 176 13.04 -23.98 -23.75
N GLU A 177 11.87 -24.02 -24.41
CA GLU A 177 11.69 -24.78 -25.66
C GLU A 177 12.45 -24.16 -26.84
N LEU A 178 12.56 -22.83 -26.91
CA LEU A 178 13.39 -22.15 -27.89
C LEU A 178 14.87 -22.52 -27.71
N HIS A 179 15.36 -22.53 -26.47
CA HIS A 179 16.73 -22.91 -26.17
C HIS A 179 17.01 -24.38 -26.52
N LYS A 180 16.11 -25.31 -26.14
CA LYS A 180 16.22 -26.72 -26.55
C LYS A 180 16.21 -26.91 -28.06
N ARG A 181 15.40 -26.13 -28.79
CA ARG A 181 15.37 -26.16 -30.26
C ARG A 181 16.70 -25.68 -30.84
N GLU A 182 17.25 -24.58 -30.34
CA GLU A 182 18.56 -24.07 -30.76
C GLU A 182 19.68 -25.08 -30.51
N ASP A 183 19.70 -25.72 -29.33
CA ASP A 183 20.66 -26.78 -29.01
C ASP A 183 20.51 -27.98 -29.96
N ALA A 184 19.28 -28.40 -30.25
CA ALA A 184 19.01 -29.49 -31.19
C ALA A 184 19.44 -29.12 -32.62
N GLU A 185 19.23 -27.89 -33.06
CA GLU A 185 19.66 -27.39 -34.37
C GLU A 185 21.19 -27.31 -34.48
N ASN A 186 21.85 -26.82 -33.43
CA ASN A 186 23.31 -26.80 -33.35
C ASN A 186 23.89 -28.23 -33.42
N ASN A 187 23.32 -29.16 -32.65
CA ASN A 187 23.72 -30.57 -32.69
C ASN A 187 23.49 -31.21 -34.07
N LEU A 188 22.39 -30.88 -34.75
CA LEU A 188 22.12 -31.36 -36.10
C LEU A 188 23.18 -30.86 -37.09
N VAL A 189 23.57 -29.58 -37.00
CA VAL A 189 24.64 -29.01 -37.84
C VAL A 189 25.97 -29.71 -37.57
N LEU A 190 26.30 -29.98 -36.30
CA LEU A 190 27.50 -30.73 -35.93
C LEU A 190 27.47 -32.15 -36.49
N PHE A 191 26.37 -32.89 -36.32
CA PHE A 191 26.24 -34.23 -36.87
C PHE A 191 26.30 -34.27 -38.40
N ARG A 192 25.79 -33.25 -39.09
CA ARG A 192 25.97 -33.13 -40.55
C ARG A 192 27.43 -33.02 -40.92
N LYS A 193 28.18 -32.17 -40.21
CA LYS A 193 29.63 -32.05 -40.42
C LYS A 193 30.34 -33.38 -40.14
N ASP A 194 30.00 -34.06 -39.05
CA ASP A 194 30.61 -35.36 -38.71
C ASP A 194 30.33 -36.41 -39.78
N VAL A 195 29.11 -36.41 -40.35
CA VAL A 195 28.75 -37.28 -41.48
C VAL A 195 29.56 -36.91 -42.73
N ASP A 196 29.68 -35.62 -43.06
CA ASP A 196 30.47 -35.17 -44.21
C ASP A 196 31.94 -35.58 -44.05
N ASP A 197 32.54 -35.34 -42.86
CA ASP A 197 33.92 -35.74 -42.54
C ASP A 197 34.10 -37.28 -42.62
N ALA A 198 33.12 -38.05 -42.13
CA ALA A 198 33.12 -39.51 -42.26
C ALA A 198 33.01 -39.96 -43.73
N THR A 199 32.20 -39.28 -44.56
CA THR A 199 32.09 -39.60 -45.99
C THR A 199 33.38 -39.28 -46.74
N LEU A 200 34.06 -38.17 -46.41
CA LEU A 200 35.35 -37.83 -47.00
C LEU A 200 36.41 -38.88 -46.64
N SER A 201 36.52 -39.27 -45.37
CA SER A 201 37.46 -40.32 -44.96
C SER A 201 37.16 -41.67 -45.62
N ARG A 202 35.87 -42.02 -45.80
CA ARG A 202 35.47 -43.22 -46.56
C ARG A 202 35.96 -43.16 -48.00
N LEU A 203 35.72 -42.03 -48.70
CA LEU A 203 36.14 -41.84 -50.09
C LEU A 203 37.68 -41.88 -50.24
N GLU A 204 38.42 -41.31 -49.29
CA GLU A 204 39.88 -41.39 -49.25
C GLU A 204 40.38 -42.84 -49.11
N LEU A 205 39.75 -43.62 -48.24
CA LEU A 205 40.05 -45.04 -48.09
C LEU A 205 39.68 -45.86 -49.33
N GLU A 206 38.54 -45.58 -49.96
CA GLU A 206 38.13 -46.21 -51.22
C GLU A 206 39.13 -45.95 -52.34
N ARG A 207 39.56 -44.70 -52.53
CA ARG A 207 40.62 -44.35 -53.50
C ARG A 207 41.94 -45.06 -53.20
N LYS A 208 42.29 -45.20 -51.92
CA LYS A 208 43.49 -45.92 -51.51
C LYS A 208 43.39 -47.41 -51.84
N ILE A 209 42.23 -48.02 -51.62
CA ILE A 209 41.95 -49.41 -52.01
C ILE A 209 42.08 -49.56 -53.52
N GLU A 210 41.44 -48.69 -54.31
CA GLU A 210 41.54 -48.69 -55.78
C GLU A 210 43.00 -48.58 -56.23
N SER A 211 43.76 -47.62 -55.69
CA SER A 211 45.18 -47.46 -56.03
C SER A 211 46.03 -48.70 -55.70
N LEU A 212 45.75 -49.38 -54.59
CA LEU A 212 46.45 -50.61 -54.21
C LEU A 212 46.02 -51.79 -55.07
N MET A 213 44.76 -51.83 -55.52
CA MET A 213 44.28 -52.83 -56.47
C MET A 213 44.94 -52.66 -57.83
N ASP A 214 45.04 -51.42 -58.33
CA ASP A 214 45.73 -51.10 -59.58
C ASP A 214 47.22 -51.49 -59.51
N GLU A 215 47.88 -51.21 -58.38
CA GLU A 215 49.28 -51.63 -58.13
C GLU A 215 49.42 -53.16 -58.12
N ILE A 216 48.50 -53.88 -57.47
CA ILE A 216 48.50 -55.35 -57.48
C ILE A 216 48.30 -55.88 -58.89
N GLU A 217 47.41 -55.29 -59.69
CA GLU A 217 47.15 -55.72 -61.06
C GLU A 217 48.36 -55.43 -61.96
N PHE A 218 49.01 -54.27 -61.78
CA PHE A 218 50.25 -53.93 -62.45
C PHE A 218 51.36 -54.94 -62.13
N LEU A 219 51.59 -55.25 -60.85
CA LEU A 219 52.59 -56.24 -60.43
C LEU A 219 52.28 -57.64 -60.95
N LYS A 220 51.00 -58.03 -61.03
CA LYS A 220 50.61 -59.31 -61.64
C LYS A 220 50.93 -59.36 -63.13
N LYS A 221 50.58 -58.32 -63.89
CA LYS A 221 50.90 -58.23 -65.33
C LYS A 221 52.40 -58.26 -65.55
N LEU A 222 53.18 -57.52 -64.76
CA LEU A 222 54.63 -57.52 -64.82
C LEU A 222 55.20 -58.93 -64.56
N HIS A 223 54.74 -59.62 -63.51
CA HIS A 223 55.19 -60.99 -63.25
C HIS A 223 54.75 -61.98 -64.34
N GLU A 224 53.56 -61.83 -64.93
CA GLU A 224 53.12 -62.66 -66.05
C GLU A 224 54.00 -62.45 -67.30
N GLU A 225 54.36 -61.20 -67.59
CA GLU A 225 55.30 -60.85 -68.65
C GLU A 225 56.71 -61.42 -68.38
N GLU A 226 57.25 -61.25 -67.16
CA GLU A 226 58.54 -61.82 -66.78
C GLU A 226 58.56 -63.35 -66.86
N LEU A 227 57.47 -64.01 -66.42
CA LEU A 227 57.32 -65.46 -66.56
C LEU A 227 57.21 -65.88 -68.02
N HIS A 228 56.50 -65.12 -68.86
CA HIS A 228 56.41 -65.37 -70.29
C HIS A 228 57.79 -65.23 -70.95
N ASP A 229 58.54 -64.18 -70.65
CA ASP A 229 59.90 -63.96 -71.14
C ASP A 229 60.84 -65.08 -70.67
N MET A 230 60.72 -65.53 -69.42
CA MET A 230 61.49 -66.66 -68.90
C MET A 230 61.08 -67.98 -69.56
N GLN A 231 59.79 -68.20 -69.81
CA GLN A 231 59.26 -69.36 -70.55
C GLN A 231 59.79 -69.37 -71.98
N VAL A 232 59.77 -68.23 -72.68
CA VAL A 232 60.34 -68.05 -74.02
C VAL A 232 61.85 -68.26 -73.98
N SER A 233 62.55 -67.73 -72.97
CA SER A 233 63.98 -67.96 -72.77
C SER A 233 64.27 -69.45 -72.59
N ILE A 234 63.49 -70.18 -71.78
CA ILE A 234 63.65 -71.63 -71.58
C ILE A 234 63.32 -72.42 -72.86
N HIS A 235 62.23 -72.09 -73.56
CA HIS A 235 61.87 -72.74 -74.83
C HIS A 235 62.89 -72.45 -75.94
N SER A 236 63.44 -71.23 -75.98
CA SER A 236 64.54 -70.87 -76.88
C SER A 236 65.84 -71.60 -76.51
N GLN A 237 66.14 -71.74 -75.22
CA GLN A 237 67.27 -72.56 -74.73
C GLN A 237 67.06 -74.06 -75.03
N GLN A 238 65.82 -74.52 -75.19
CA GLN A 238 65.47 -75.92 -75.47
C GLN A 238 65.26 -76.24 -76.96
N GLN A 239 65.01 -75.23 -77.82
CA GLN A 239 64.91 -75.35 -79.29
C GLN A 239 66.15 -74.86 -80.06
N VAL A 240 67.18 -74.34 -79.39
CA VAL A 240 68.42 -73.88 -80.04
C VAL A 240 69.57 -74.87 -79.73
N GLN A 241 69.42 -76.09 -80.22
CA GLN A 241 70.51 -76.72 -80.98
C GLN A 241 70.12 -76.59 -82.45
N VAL A 242 70.49 -75.50 -83.13
CA VAL A 242 70.84 -75.46 -84.56
C VAL A 242 71.43 -74.07 -84.86
N GLU A 243 72.59 -74.13 -85.51
CA GLU A 243 73.43 -73.08 -86.08
C GLU A 243 72.67 -71.86 -86.62
N VAL A 244 73.02 -70.67 -86.11
CA VAL A 244 72.80 -69.40 -86.80
C VAL A 244 74.14 -68.98 -87.40
N GLU A 245 74.35 -69.34 -88.67
CA GLU A 245 75.39 -68.74 -89.50
C GLU A 245 75.14 -67.23 -89.57
N GLN A 246 75.95 -66.47 -88.81
CA GLN A 246 75.96 -65.02 -88.83
C GLN A 246 76.48 -64.53 -90.19
N ALA A 247 75.57 -64.25 -91.11
CA ALA A 247 75.84 -63.32 -92.19
C ALA A 247 76.23 -61.99 -91.54
N LYS A 248 77.51 -61.57 -91.67
CA LYS A 248 78.11 -60.37 -91.08
C LYS A 248 77.08 -59.23 -90.94
N PRO A 249 76.47 -59.04 -89.75
CA PRO A 249 75.69 -57.85 -89.50
C PRO A 249 76.72 -56.73 -89.38
N ASP A 250 76.40 -55.55 -89.90
CA ASP A 250 77.27 -54.39 -89.78
C ASP A 250 77.46 -54.09 -88.29
N LEU A 251 78.54 -54.62 -87.70
CA LEU A 251 78.88 -54.51 -86.29
C LEU A 251 78.96 -53.04 -85.89
N THR A 252 79.30 -52.19 -86.85
CA THR A 252 79.31 -50.74 -86.75
C THR A 252 77.92 -50.16 -86.53
N ALA A 253 76.87 -50.73 -87.16
CA ALA A 253 75.49 -50.30 -86.98
C ALA A 253 74.91 -50.77 -85.65
N ALA A 254 75.12 -52.03 -85.25
CA ALA A 254 74.67 -52.54 -83.95
C ALA A 254 75.36 -51.82 -82.77
N LEU A 255 76.67 -51.53 -82.87
CA LEU A 255 77.38 -50.73 -81.86
C LEU A 255 76.89 -49.27 -81.85
N ARG A 256 76.53 -48.70 -83.01
CA ARG A 256 75.90 -47.37 -83.07
C ARG A 256 74.54 -47.38 -82.38
N GLU A 257 73.75 -48.41 -82.60
CA GLU A 257 72.41 -48.56 -82.03
C GLU A 257 72.45 -48.74 -80.51
N ILE A 258 73.33 -49.61 -80.01
CA ILE A 258 73.59 -49.77 -78.56
C ILE A 258 74.05 -48.45 -77.96
N ARG A 259 74.95 -47.72 -78.63
CA ARG A 259 75.38 -46.40 -78.17
C ARG A 259 74.22 -45.40 -78.11
N THR A 260 73.39 -45.32 -79.14
CA THR A 260 72.20 -44.44 -79.14
C THR A 260 71.18 -44.84 -78.09
N GLN A 261 71.05 -46.13 -77.79
CA GLN A 261 70.20 -46.63 -76.71
C GLN A 261 70.73 -46.18 -75.34
N TYR A 262 72.04 -46.33 -75.08
CA TYR A 262 72.65 -45.84 -73.85
C TYR A 262 72.58 -44.33 -73.70
N GLU A 263 72.83 -43.57 -74.78
CA GLU A 263 72.69 -42.12 -74.79
C GLU A 263 71.23 -41.71 -74.51
N SER A 264 70.26 -42.42 -75.09
CA SER A 264 68.82 -42.21 -74.83
C SER A 264 68.45 -42.52 -73.37
N ILE A 265 68.92 -43.64 -72.82
CA ILE A 265 68.68 -44.03 -71.42
C ILE A 265 69.32 -43.01 -70.47
N ALA A 266 70.53 -42.54 -70.75
CA ALA A 266 71.19 -41.53 -69.92
C ALA A 266 70.44 -40.19 -69.92
N VAL A 267 69.94 -39.75 -71.08
CA VAL A 267 69.11 -38.52 -71.17
C VAL A 267 67.78 -38.72 -70.43
N LYS A 268 67.11 -39.86 -70.59
CA LYS A 268 65.87 -40.19 -69.87
C LYS A 268 66.09 -40.21 -68.37
N ASN A 269 67.13 -40.88 -67.88
CA ASN A 269 67.45 -40.94 -66.46
C ASN A 269 67.72 -39.55 -65.87
N LEU A 270 68.42 -38.68 -66.61
CA LEU A 270 68.64 -37.29 -66.20
C LEU A 270 67.32 -36.51 -66.13
N GLN A 271 66.46 -36.62 -67.14
CA GLN A 271 65.14 -35.96 -67.17
C GLN A 271 64.23 -36.46 -66.05
N GLU A 272 64.14 -37.77 -65.84
CA GLU A 272 63.37 -38.39 -64.76
C GLU A 272 63.89 -37.93 -63.39
N SER A 273 65.20 -37.81 -63.21
CA SER A 273 65.78 -37.30 -61.96
C SER A 273 65.45 -35.82 -61.77
N GLU A 274 65.55 -34.98 -62.81
CA GLU A 274 65.16 -33.57 -62.74
C GLU A 274 63.67 -33.38 -62.43
N GLU A 275 62.79 -34.15 -63.08
CA GLU A 275 61.35 -34.12 -62.83
C GLU A 275 61.02 -34.60 -61.43
N TRP A 276 61.70 -35.66 -60.95
CA TRP A 276 61.57 -36.14 -59.58
C TRP A 276 61.99 -35.07 -58.57
N TYR A 277 63.12 -34.38 -58.77
CA TYR A 277 63.54 -33.28 -57.90
C TYR A 277 62.58 -32.10 -57.94
N LYS A 278 62.08 -31.72 -59.12
CA LYS A 278 61.09 -30.64 -59.28
C LYS A 278 59.80 -30.98 -58.54
N SER A 279 59.29 -32.19 -58.72
CA SER A 279 58.09 -32.69 -58.02
C SER A 279 58.32 -32.67 -56.50
N LYS A 280 59.47 -33.15 -56.03
CA LYS A 280 59.77 -33.16 -54.60
C LYS A 280 59.90 -31.76 -54.00
N PHE A 281 60.47 -30.81 -54.75
CA PHE A 281 60.50 -29.41 -54.35
C PHE A 281 59.10 -28.78 -54.30
N ALA A 282 58.25 -29.08 -55.28
CA ALA A 282 56.87 -28.61 -55.31
C ALA A 282 56.08 -29.15 -54.11
N ASP A 283 56.19 -30.46 -53.81
CA ASP A 283 55.56 -31.08 -52.65
C ASP A 283 55.98 -30.43 -51.32
N LEU A 284 57.30 -30.18 -51.14
CA LEU A 284 57.83 -29.53 -49.95
C LEU A 284 57.35 -28.08 -49.84
N SER A 285 57.33 -27.34 -50.95
CA SER A 285 56.82 -25.98 -51.02
C SER A 285 55.33 -25.92 -50.67
N ASP A 286 54.53 -26.81 -51.23
CA ASP A 286 53.10 -26.89 -50.96
C ASP A 286 52.80 -27.30 -49.52
N ALA A 287 53.57 -28.25 -48.96
CA ALA A 287 53.46 -28.61 -47.55
C ALA A 287 53.81 -27.43 -46.62
N ALA A 288 54.85 -26.66 -46.94
CA ALA A 288 55.22 -25.45 -46.21
C ALA A 288 54.12 -24.38 -46.29
N ASN A 289 53.52 -24.17 -47.48
CA ASN A 289 52.42 -23.22 -47.68
C ASN A 289 51.17 -23.63 -46.89
N ARG A 290 50.81 -24.92 -46.88
CA ARG A 290 49.69 -25.44 -46.07
C ARG A 290 49.94 -25.24 -44.57
N ASN A 291 51.15 -25.49 -44.10
CA ASN A 291 51.52 -25.25 -42.70
C ASN A 291 51.42 -23.75 -42.34
N HIS A 292 51.93 -22.87 -43.21
CA HIS A 292 51.81 -21.42 -43.03
C HIS A 292 50.34 -20.95 -42.98
N GLU A 293 49.47 -21.46 -43.85
CA GLU A 293 48.05 -21.09 -43.81
C GLU A 293 47.35 -21.65 -42.56
N ALA A 294 47.64 -22.89 -42.16
CA ALA A 294 47.11 -23.46 -40.91
C ALA A 294 47.55 -22.64 -39.68
N LEU A 295 48.82 -22.20 -39.63
CA LEU A 295 49.31 -21.31 -38.59
C LEU A 295 48.63 -19.94 -38.63
N ARG A 296 48.35 -19.41 -39.82
CA ARG A 296 47.63 -18.15 -40.01
C ARG A 296 46.20 -18.25 -39.51
N GLN A 297 45.49 -19.33 -39.84
CA GLN A 297 44.14 -19.62 -39.38
C GLN A 297 44.08 -19.78 -37.86
N ALA A 298 44.96 -20.60 -37.27
CA ALA A 298 45.04 -20.77 -35.82
C ALA A 298 45.30 -19.44 -35.08
N LYS A 299 46.14 -18.55 -35.65
CA LYS A 299 46.35 -17.21 -35.11
C LYS A 299 45.11 -16.31 -35.23
N GLN A 300 44.35 -16.42 -36.33
CA GLN A 300 43.10 -15.68 -36.49
C GLN A 300 42.05 -16.14 -35.47
N GLU A 301 41.88 -17.45 -35.30
CA GLU A 301 40.97 -18.04 -34.30
C GLU A 301 41.35 -17.62 -32.88
N MET A 302 42.63 -17.71 -32.52
CA MET A 302 43.12 -17.24 -31.22
C MET A 302 42.79 -15.77 -30.97
N ASN A 303 42.96 -14.90 -31.98
CA ASN A 303 42.64 -13.48 -31.87
C ASN A 303 41.12 -13.24 -31.75
N GLU A 304 40.30 -14.05 -32.42
CA GLU A 304 38.85 -13.96 -32.33
C GLU A 304 38.35 -14.41 -30.95
N SER A 305 38.83 -15.56 -30.44
CA SER A 305 38.54 -16.00 -29.07
C SER A 305 38.99 -14.95 -28.04
N ARG A 306 40.13 -14.29 -28.24
CA ARG A 306 40.58 -13.19 -27.38
C ARG A 306 39.62 -11.99 -27.41
N ARG A 307 39.08 -11.62 -28.58
CA ARG A 307 38.08 -10.55 -28.70
C ARG A 307 36.76 -10.93 -28.02
N GLN A 308 36.31 -12.18 -28.18
CA GLN A 308 35.12 -12.69 -27.51
C GLN A 308 35.26 -12.63 -25.99
N ILE A 309 36.40 -13.08 -25.46
CA ILE A 309 36.71 -12.98 -24.02
C ILE A 309 36.63 -11.52 -23.55
N GLN A 310 37.22 -10.58 -24.30
CA GLN A 310 37.17 -9.16 -23.94
C GLN A 310 35.73 -8.61 -23.97
N SER A 311 34.95 -8.95 -25.00
CA SER A 311 33.55 -8.54 -25.12
C SER A 311 32.71 -9.05 -23.95
N LEU A 312 32.81 -10.35 -23.63
CA LEU A 312 32.10 -10.97 -22.52
C LEU A 312 32.55 -10.40 -21.17
N THR A 313 33.85 -10.08 -21.01
CA THR A 313 34.35 -9.44 -19.80
C THR A 313 33.73 -8.05 -19.61
N CYS A 314 33.68 -7.24 -20.67
CA CYS A 314 33.01 -5.93 -20.65
C CYS A 314 31.52 -6.04 -20.32
N GLU A 315 30.83 -7.05 -20.88
CA GLU A 315 29.42 -7.30 -20.58
C GLU A 315 29.21 -7.68 -19.12
N VAL A 316 30.03 -8.60 -18.58
CA VAL A 316 30.00 -8.98 -17.16
C VAL A 316 30.24 -7.78 -16.26
N ASP A 317 31.23 -6.94 -16.57
CA ASP A 317 31.51 -5.74 -15.76
C ASP A 317 30.40 -4.69 -15.89
N GLY A 318 29.77 -4.56 -17.06
CA GLY A 318 28.58 -3.75 -17.27
C GLY A 318 27.39 -4.24 -16.42
N LEU A 319 27.11 -5.54 -16.42
CA LEU A 319 26.05 -6.16 -15.63
C LEU A 319 26.31 -6.08 -14.12
N LYS A 320 27.58 -6.20 -13.68
CA LYS A 320 27.96 -5.93 -12.29
C LYS A 320 27.68 -4.48 -11.92
N GLY A 321 28.04 -3.53 -12.78
CA GLY A 321 27.79 -2.11 -12.56
C GLY A 321 26.29 -1.79 -12.45
N THR A 322 25.44 -2.37 -13.30
CA THR A 322 23.98 -2.18 -13.22
C THR A 322 23.40 -2.84 -11.97
N ASN A 323 23.86 -4.04 -11.60
CA ASN A 323 23.44 -4.72 -10.39
C ASN A 323 23.79 -3.89 -9.14
N GLU A 324 25.03 -3.40 -9.04
CA GLU A 324 25.43 -2.52 -7.94
C GLU A 324 24.61 -1.23 -7.88
N ALA A 325 24.25 -0.64 -9.03
CA ALA A 325 23.40 0.55 -9.10
C ALA A 325 21.99 0.25 -8.59
N LEU A 326 21.40 -0.88 -8.98
CA LEU A 326 20.09 -1.32 -8.48
C LEU A 326 20.12 -1.61 -6.97
N LEU A 327 21.18 -2.26 -6.47
CA LEU A 327 21.35 -2.48 -5.03
C LEU A 327 21.54 -1.19 -4.24
N ARG A 328 22.16 -0.15 -4.83
CA ARG A 328 22.22 1.19 -4.22
C ARG A 328 20.82 1.82 -4.19
N GLN A 329 20.09 1.79 -5.31
CA GLN A 329 18.73 2.32 -5.37
C GLN A 329 17.77 1.63 -4.39
N MET A 330 17.87 0.31 -4.22
CA MET A 330 17.08 -0.41 -3.21
C MET A 330 17.37 0.09 -1.81
N ARG A 331 18.65 0.23 -1.44
CA ARG A 331 19.04 0.77 -0.12
C ARG A 331 18.55 2.20 0.08
N ASP A 332 18.69 3.05 -0.93
CA ASP A 332 18.19 4.43 -0.86
C ASP A 332 16.66 4.47 -0.65
N LEU A 333 15.91 3.56 -1.26
CA LEU A 333 14.46 3.43 -1.06
C LEU A 333 14.12 2.89 0.33
N GLU A 334 14.84 1.87 0.81
CA GLU A 334 14.70 1.33 2.16
C GLU A 334 14.96 2.41 3.23
N ASP A 335 16.01 3.23 3.05
CA ASP A 335 16.33 4.35 3.93
C ASP A 335 15.23 5.43 3.87
N GLN A 336 14.73 5.77 2.68
CA GLN A 336 13.61 6.72 2.53
C GLN A 336 12.35 6.22 3.24
N TYR A 337 11.96 4.96 3.05
CA TYR A 337 10.82 4.38 3.76
C TYR A 337 11.07 4.31 5.27
N GLY A 338 12.29 4.01 5.71
CA GLY A 338 12.68 4.08 7.11
C GLY A 338 12.47 5.47 7.71
N MET A 339 12.87 6.52 6.99
CA MET A 339 12.65 7.91 7.39
C MET A 339 11.16 8.28 7.42
N GLU A 340 10.38 7.88 6.41
CA GLU A 340 8.93 8.11 6.35
C GLU A 340 8.22 7.43 7.52
N ILE A 341 8.52 6.16 7.79
CA ILE A 341 7.98 5.41 8.94
C ILE A 341 8.34 6.12 10.25
N GLY A 342 9.58 6.55 10.41
CA GLY A 342 10.02 7.33 11.58
C GLY A 342 9.20 8.61 11.75
N SER A 343 8.97 9.35 10.67
CA SER A 343 8.16 10.57 10.69
C SER A 343 6.70 10.30 11.08
N TYR A 344 6.10 9.22 10.56
CA TYR A 344 4.74 8.81 10.95
C TYR A 344 4.68 8.41 12.42
N GLN A 345 5.66 7.66 12.91
CA GLN A 345 5.75 7.29 14.33
C GLN A 345 5.87 8.52 15.24
N GLU A 346 6.67 9.53 14.85
CA GLU A 346 6.78 10.78 15.59
C GLU A 346 5.44 11.54 15.61
N THR A 347 4.73 11.61 14.48
CA THR A 347 3.41 12.25 14.42
C THR A 347 2.36 11.52 15.28
N VAL A 348 2.37 10.19 15.28
CA VAL A 348 1.51 9.37 16.14
C VAL A 348 1.83 9.64 17.61
N SER A 349 3.11 9.62 17.99
CA SER A 349 3.54 9.90 19.37
C SER A 349 3.12 11.30 19.82
N ARG A 350 3.26 12.31 18.96
CA ARG A 350 2.80 13.68 19.26
C ARG A 350 1.30 13.73 19.50
N LEU A 351 0.50 13.09 18.65
CA LEU A 351 -0.96 13.04 18.81
C LEU A 351 -1.38 12.28 20.07
N GLU A 352 -0.70 11.18 20.40
CA GLU A 352 -0.93 10.43 21.64
C GLU A 352 -0.62 11.28 22.87
N GLN A 353 0.47 12.05 22.85
CA GLN A 353 0.81 13.00 23.92
C GLN A 353 -0.25 14.11 24.06
N GLU A 354 -0.74 14.66 22.94
CA GLU A 354 -1.82 15.65 22.95
C GLU A 354 -3.12 15.08 23.54
N ILE A 355 -3.49 13.86 23.16
CA ILE A 355 -4.65 13.17 23.74
C ILE A 355 -4.46 12.98 25.25
N GLN A 356 -3.27 12.56 25.68
CA GLN A 356 -2.99 12.36 27.10
C GLN A 356 -3.04 13.67 27.88
N HIS A 357 -2.47 14.73 27.33
CA HIS A 357 -2.53 16.07 27.91
C HIS A 357 -3.98 16.57 28.06
N MET A 358 -4.80 16.47 27.02
CA MET A 358 -6.22 16.85 27.07
C MET A 358 -7.03 16.02 28.08
N LYS A 359 -6.71 14.72 28.24
CA LYS A 359 -7.32 13.88 29.28
C LYS A 359 -6.97 14.35 30.68
N GLU A 360 -5.72 14.76 30.92
CA GLU A 360 -5.27 15.29 32.20
C GLU A 360 -5.93 16.64 32.52
N GLU A 361 -6.06 17.53 31.53
CA GLU A 361 -6.79 18.79 31.67
C GLU A 361 -8.27 18.55 31.98
N MET A 362 -8.92 17.62 31.27
CA MET A 362 -10.30 17.22 31.54
C MET A 362 -10.46 16.70 32.97
N ALA A 363 -9.56 15.81 33.42
CA ALA A 363 -9.57 15.29 34.77
C ALA A 363 -9.36 16.40 35.82
N ARG A 364 -8.52 17.39 35.53
CA ARG A 364 -8.31 18.56 36.37
C ARG A 364 -9.59 19.39 36.50
N HIS A 365 -10.24 19.72 35.39
CA HIS A 365 -11.50 20.47 35.42
C HIS A 365 -12.59 19.72 36.19
N LEU A 366 -12.72 18.40 36.02
CA LEU A 366 -13.66 17.60 36.79
C LEU A 366 -13.43 17.69 38.30
N ARG A 367 -12.16 17.72 38.75
CA ARG A 367 -11.84 17.94 40.18
C ARG A 367 -12.24 19.36 40.63
N GLU A 368 -11.89 20.37 39.85
CA GLU A 368 -12.24 21.77 40.14
C GLU A 368 -13.77 21.96 40.23
N TYR A 369 -14.54 21.31 39.35
CA TYR A 369 -16.01 21.30 39.41
C TYR A 369 -16.53 20.59 40.65
N GLN A 370 -15.95 19.45 41.04
CA GLN A 370 -16.34 18.73 42.25
C GLN A 370 -16.06 19.58 43.51
N ASP A 371 -14.92 20.26 43.57
CA ASP A 371 -14.57 21.14 44.68
C ASP A 371 -15.53 22.34 44.78
N LEU A 372 -15.89 22.95 43.65
CA LEU A 372 -16.88 24.02 43.60
C LEU A 372 -18.27 23.53 44.03
N LEU A 373 -18.67 22.32 43.62
CA LEU A 373 -19.91 21.69 44.06
C LEU A 373 -19.91 21.48 45.58
N ASN A 374 -18.79 21.00 46.14
CA ASN A 374 -18.64 20.82 47.59
C ASN A 374 -18.82 22.16 48.34
N VAL A 375 -18.20 23.24 47.85
CA VAL A 375 -18.37 24.60 48.41
C VAL A 375 -19.83 25.05 48.31
N LYS A 376 -20.48 24.84 47.17
CA LYS A 376 -21.91 25.18 46.98
C LYS A 376 -22.79 24.43 47.97
N MET A 377 -22.54 23.14 48.19
CA MET A 377 -23.28 22.34 49.17
C MET A 377 -23.08 22.87 50.60
N ALA A 378 -21.85 23.26 50.97
CA ALA A 378 -21.59 23.88 52.26
C ALA A 378 -22.37 25.19 52.44
N LEU A 379 -22.38 26.05 51.41
CA LEU A 379 -23.15 27.29 51.41
C LEU A 379 -24.67 27.05 51.50
N ASP A 380 -25.21 26.04 50.82
CA ASP A 380 -26.63 25.69 50.96
C ASP A 380 -26.98 25.27 52.39
N ILE A 381 -26.09 24.50 53.04
CA ILE A 381 -26.24 24.11 54.45
C ILE A 381 -26.21 25.37 55.32
N GLU A 382 -25.25 26.28 55.13
CA GLU A 382 -25.17 27.55 55.86
C GLU A 382 -26.46 28.37 55.69
N ILE A 383 -26.95 28.56 54.46
CA ILE A 383 -28.20 29.26 54.17
C ILE A 383 -29.38 28.59 54.88
N ALA A 384 -29.46 27.25 54.85
CA ALA A 384 -30.51 26.52 55.55
C ALA A 384 -30.44 26.73 57.07
N THR A 385 -29.24 26.75 57.65
CA THR A 385 -29.06 27.06 59.08
C THR A 385 -29.42 28.49 59.43
N TYR A 386 -29.03 29.48 58.61
CA TYR A 386 -29.40 30.88 58.80
C TYR A 386 -30.90 31.09 58.70
N ARG A 387 -31.58 30.46 57.72
CA ARG A 387 -33.05 30.47 57.61
C ARG A 387 -33.71 29.92 58.87
N LYS A 388 -33.24 28.77 59.38
CA LYS A 388 -33.77 28.17 60.61
C LYS A 388 -33.57 29.05 61.85
N LEU A 389 -32.43 29.75 61.95
CA LEU A 389 -32.16 30.71 63.03
C LEU A 389 -33.09 31.94 62.94
N LEU A 390 -33.29 32.47 61.73
CA LEU A 390 -34.20 33.60 61.48
C LEU A 390 -35.66 33.22 61.78
N GLU A 391 -36.13 32.05 61.34
CA GLU A 391 -37.44 31.50 61.70
C GLU A 391 -37.59 31.33 63.24
N GLY A 392 -36.50 30.94 63.91
CA GLY A 392 -36.45 30.85 65.38
C GLY A 392 -36.50 32.21 66.08
N GLU A 393 -35.93 33.27 65.51
CA GLU A 393 -36.00 34.64 66.02
C GLU A 393 -37.35 35.31 65.72
N GLU A 394 -37.93 35.09 64.53
CA GLU A 394 -39.30 35.47 64.21
C GLU A 394 -40.28 34.81 65.19
N SER A 395 -40.03 33.56 65.59
CA SER A 395 -40.79 32.87 66.64
C SER A 395 -40.61 33.46 68.06
N ARG A 396 -39.53 34.19 68.34
CA ARG A 396 -39.33 34.91 69.62
C ARG A 396 -39.95 36.30 69.60
N ILE A 397 -39.87 37.00 68.47
CA ILE A 397 -40.41 38.35 68.28
C ILE A 397 -41.94 38.30 68.11
N ALA A 398 -42.46 37.24 67.50
CA ALA A 398 -43.90 37.02 67.27
C ALA A 398 -44.57 36.18 68.37
N VAL A 399 -44.28 36.38 69.66
CA VAL A 399 -45.15 35.86 70.74
C VAL A 399 -45.21 36.82 71.94
N PRO A 400 -46.38 37.45 72.21
CA PRO A 400 -46.83 37.66 73.58
C PRO A 400 -47.22 36.30 74.18
N VAL A 401 -46.45 35.89 75.19
CA VAL A 401 -46.74 34.93 76.28
C VAL A 401 -48.03 34.11 76.11
N GLN A 402 -47.92 32.81 75.79
CA GLN A 402 -48.35 31.68 76.65
C GLN A 402 -48.34 30.30 75.97
N SER A 403 -47.99 29.33 76.81
CA SER A 403 -48.49 27.95 76.89
C SER A 403 -47.60 26.83 76.36
N MET A 404 -46.99 26.17 77.34
CA MET A 404 -46.35 24.86 77.27
C MET A 404 -47.36 23.76 76.88
N ALA A 405 -46.95 22.85 75.98
CA ALA A 405 -47.45 21.48 75.97
C ALA A 405 -46.45 20.50 75.31
N SER A 406 -45.96 19.58 76.16
CA SER A 406 -45.60 18.18 75.87
C SER A 406 -44.54 17.84 74.81
N LEU A 407 -43.33 17.64 75.32
CA LEU A 407 -42.47 16.46 75.15
C LEU A 407 -43.07 15.28 74.35
N SER A 408 -42.35 14.86 73.30
CA SER A 408 -42.24 13.44 72.94
C SER A 408 -40.90 13.18 72.25
N ILE A 409 -39.87 12.90 73.06
CA ILE A 409 -38.59 12.34 72.63
C ILE A 409 -38.77 10.83 72.56
N LYS A 410 -38.75 10.26 71.35
CA LYS A 410 -38.44 8.85 71.15
C LYS A 410 -37.10 8.77 70.44
N ALA A 411 -36.07 8.53 71.25
CA ALA A 411 -34.78 8.06 70.82
C ALA A 411 -34.90 6.58 70.42
N ALA A 412 -34.52 6.27 69.18
CA ALA A 412 -34.10 4.95 68.76
C ALA A 412 -32.82 5.14 67.94
N VAL A 413 -31.71 4.65 68.49
CA VAL A 413 -30.37 4.68 67.93
C VAL A 413 -29.92 3.22 67.76
N SER A 414 -29.15 2.99 66.69
CA SER A 414 -28.34 1.81 66.32
C SER A 414 -29.09 0.66 65.63
N GLU A 415 -28.66 0.10 64.49
CA GLU A 415 -27.33 0.05 63.85
C GLU A 415 -27.39 0.08 62.30
N PRO A 416 -26.28 0.40 61.61
CA PRO A 416 -26.07 0.18 60.19
C PRO A 416 -25.35 -1.16 59.92
N GLU A 417 -25.88 -1.99 59.02
CA GLU A 417 -25.16 -3.13 58.42
C GLU A 417 -24.92 -2.84 56.92
N PRO A 418 -23.75 -3.24 56.37
CA PRO A 418 -23.20 -2.69 55.13
C PRO A 418 -23.86 -3.32 53.89
N THR A 419 -24.22 -2.47 52.94
CA THR A 419 -24.60 -2.91 51.59
C THR A 419 -23.39 -3.50 50.88
N VAL A 420 -23.45 -4.80 50.63
CA VAL A 420 -22.49 -5.57 49.82
C VAL A 420 -22.40 -4.97 48.41
N GLU A 421 -21.23 -4.45 48.04
CA GLU A 421 -20.89 -4.04 46.68
C GLU A 421 -20.91 -5.26 45.75
N THR A 422 -21.91 -5.34 44.88
CA THR A 422 -21.96 -6.31 43.78
C THR A 422 -21.03 -5.86 42.66
N HIS A 423 -19.75 -6.22 42.78
CA HIS A 423 -18.82 -6.17 41.64
C HIS A 423 -19.28 -7.18 40.58
N THR A 424 -19.98 -6.70 39.56
CA THR A 424 -20.25 -7.49 38.35
C THR A 424 -18.95 -7.64 37.55
N ARG A 425 -18.18 -8.68 37.84
CA ARG A 425 -17.06 -9.11 37.00
C ARG A 425 -17.61 -9.54 35.64
N LYS A 426 -17.43 -8.71 34.61
CA LYS A 426 -17.66 -9.08 33.21
C LYS A 426 -16.52 -9.98 32.75
N THR A 427 -16.82 -11.24 32.45
CA THR A 427 -15.88 -12.17 31.82
C THR A 427 -15.72 -11.80 30.34
N VAL A 428 -14.48 -11.58 29.90
CA VAL A 428 -14.15 -11.38 28.49
C VAL A 428 -13.82 -12.75 27.89
N LEU A 429 -14.65 -13.21 26.94
CA LEU A 429 -14.34 -14.39 26.13
C LEU A 429 -13.44 -13.97 24.96
N ILE A 430 -12.23 -14.52 24.91
CA ILE A 430 -11.36 -14.41 23.75
C ILE A 430 -11.60 -15.64 22.87
N LYS A 431 -12.03 -15.42 21.62
CA LYS A 431 -12.07 -16.44 20.57
C LYS A 431 -10.74 -16.42 19.82
N THR A 432 -9.93 -17.45 20.01
CA THR A 432 -8.77 -17.70 19.15
C THR A 432 -9.23 -18.54 17.96
N ILE A 433 -9.04 -18.02 16.75
CA ILE A 433 -9.36 -18.72 15.50
C ILE A 433 -8.02 -19.20 14.94
N GLU A 434 -7.75 -20.50 15.02
CA GLU A 434 -6.61 -21.09 14.34
C GLU A 434 -7.08 -21.72 13.03
N THR A 435 -6.57 -21.21 11.91
CA THR A 435 -6.75 -21.79 10.58
C THR A 435 -5.59 -22.71 10.27
N ARG A 436 -5.84 -24.02 10.25
CA ARG A 436 -5.00 -25.00 9.57
C ARG A 436 -5.89 -25.81 8.63
N ASP A 437 -5.52 -25.83 7.36
CA ASP A 437 -6.08 -26.69 6.32
C ASP A 437 -7.60 -26.55 6.07
N GLY A 438 -8.12 -25.32 6.05
CA GLY A 438 -9.40 -24.99 5.42
C GLY A 438 -10.69 -25.35 6.17
N GLU A 439 -10.62 -26.04 7.32
CA GLU A 439 -11.78 -26.25 8.20
C GLU A 439 -11.70 -25.41 9.49
N VAL A 440 -12.76 -24.62 9.76
CA VAL A 440 -12.86 -23.76 10.94
C VAL A 440 -13.42 -24.56 12.11
N SER A 441 -12.56 -25.00 13.04
CA SER A 441 -13.00 -25.60 14.31
C SER A 441 -12.93 -24.58 15.45
N SER A 442 -14.09 -24.20 15.99
CA SER A 442 -14.20 -23.28 17.13
C SER A 442 -14.15 -24.04 18.45
N ARG A 443 -13.06 -23.93 19.22
CA ARG A 443 -13.02 -24.38 20.62
C ARG A 443 -13.19 -23.22 21.59
N GLN A 444 -14.09 -23.38 22.56
CA GLN A 444 -14.30 -22.44 23.67
C GLN A 444 -13.62 -23.01 24.92
N SER A 445 -12.83 -22.21 25.62
CA SER A 445 -12.29 -22.59 26.93
C SER A 445 -12.38 -21.40 27.89
N PRO A 446 -12.93 -21.59 29.11
CA PRO A 446 -13.02 -20.52 30.10
C PRO A 446 -11.64 -20.30 30.74
N VAL A 447 -11.15 -19.06 30.69
CA VAL A 447 -9.94 -18.65 31.42
C VAL A 447 -10.36 -18.12 32.79
N TRP A 448 -9.96 -18.82 33.85
CA TRP A 448 -10.03 -18.32 35.22
C TRP A 448 -8.81 -17.43 35.46
N GLN A 449 -9.00 -16.11 35.56
CA GLN A 449 -7.97 -15.24 36.15
C GLN A 449 -8.01 -15.45 37.66
N GLY A 450 -7.02 -16.18 38.17
CA GLY A 450 -6.70 -16.27 39.60
C GLY A 450 -6.28 -14.91 40.15
N ALA A 451 -6.61 -14.71 41.43
CA ALA A 451 -6.31 -13.52 42.23
C ALA A 451 -4.81 -13.32 42.48
#